data_AF-A0A6J8CBE4-F1
#
_entry.id   AF-A0A6J8CBE4-F1
#
_cell.length_a   1.000
_cell.length_b   1.000
_cell.length_c   1.000
_cell.angle_alpha   90.00
_cell.angle_beta   90.00
_cell.angle_gamma   90.00
#
_symmetry.space_group_name_H-M   'P 1'
#
loop_
_entity.id
_entity.type
_entity.pdbx_description
1 polymer ?
#
loop_
_entity_poly.entity_id
_entity_poly.type
_entity_poly.pdbx_seq_one_letter_code
_entity_poly.pdbx_strand_id
1 'polypeptide(L)'
;MSKKTEDNSVLPLIVENKDPIFNNEEFYDKINKEYIELNNNYNENNGTDQHRNGFNREISKDEVEVAIWRLRTGTAPGPDQQFAEFFKHAGEKFTEAIVTMMNVIWQKGEIPTELKMADVKFLRKPGKTSYYSSSSYRPISLTCVICKLMERAILQRIVAYIEGYRLIDLTKEDFRKNHSTTNALLRLVQTVADGFNEDESILALLVGLEKAYDSIWQVSKVNQTNLEQRVTRSSSTNLDTTPKGSYSCDTSPSKRQRLGPHPRPRNANAPPTSGR
;
A
#
# COMPACT_ATOMS: atom_id res chain seq x y z
N MET A 1 -0.44 67.17 0.78
CA MET A 1 0.84 66.62 1.29
C MET A 1 0.53 66.01 2.65
N SER A 2 0.78 64.74 2.99
CA SER A 2 1.52 63.68 2.33
C SER A 2 1.04 62.33 2.90
N LYS A 3 0.76 61.40 1.97
CA LYS A 3 0.86 59.94 2.03
C LYS A 3 0.17 59.12 3.13
N LYS A 4 -0.85 58.37 2.66
CA LYS A 4 -1.16 57.00 3.08
C LYS A 4 0.12 56.14 3.18
N THR A 5 0.18 55.30 4.21
CA THR A 5 0.86 54.00 4.14
C THR A 5 -0.02 52.98 4.86
N GLU A 6 -0.92 52.39 4.07
CA GLU A 6 -1.37 51.01 4.29
C GLU A 6 -0.13 50.14 4.02
N ASP A 7 0.36 49.38 5.01
CA ASP A 7 1.29 48.28 4.75
C ASP A 7 0.55 46.96 5.02
N ASN A 8 -0.35 46.66 4.10
CA ASN A 8 -0.86 45.32 3.86
C ASN A 8 0.20 44.56 3.06
N SER A 9 0.93 43.64 3.68
CA SER A 9 1.25 42.31 3.10
C SER A 9 2.41 41.63 3.83
N VAL A 10 2.13 40.92 4.92
CA VAL A 10 2.81 39.64 5.11
C VAL A 10 1.91 38.60 4.46
N LEU A 11 1.93 38.55 3.13
CA LEU A 11 1.43 37.38 2.43
C LEU A 11 2.34 36.22 2.86
N PRO A 12 1.81 35.04 3.24
CA PRO A 12 2.66 33.88 3.42
C PRO A 12 3.42 33.67 2.12
N LEU A 13 4.76 33.77 2.19
CA LEU A 13 5.64 33.48 1.08
C LEU A 13 5.53 31.98 0.80
N ILE A 14 4.58 31.60 -0.06
CA ILE A 14 4.52 30.26 -0.61
C ILE A 14 5.59 30.19 -1.70
N VAL A 15 6.79 29.78 -1.29
CA VAL A 15 7.86 29.43 -2.23
C VAL A 15 7.62 27.98 -2.66
N GLU A 16 6.92 27.78 -3.79
CA GLU A 16 6.84 26.47 -4.43
C GLU A 16 8.19 26.16 -5.08
N ASN A 17 9.08 25.49 -4.33
CA ASN A 17 10.29 24.93 -4.91
C ASN A 17 9.95 23.59 -5.58
N LYS A 18 10.02 23.53 -6.91
CA LYS A 18 9.76 22.32 -7.71
C LYS A 18 10.99 21.46 -7.92
N ASP A 19 12.16 21.94 -7.48
CA ASP A 19 13.39 21.17 -7.55
C ASP A 19 13.37 20.09 -6.45
N PRO A 20 13.79 18.85 -6.74
CA PRO A 20 13.84 17.79 -5.75
C PRO A 20 14.98 18.08 -4.77
N ILE A 21 14.70 18.87 -3.73
CA ILE A 21 15.66 19.28 -2.68
C ILE A 21 16.30 18.05 -1.99
N PHE A 22 15.64 16.88 -2.06
CA PHE A 22 16.02 15.66 -1.34
C PHE A 22 16.49 14.48 -2.22
N ASN A 23 16.94 14.73 -3.46
CA ASN A 23 17.46 13.66 -4.33
C ASN A 23 18.98 13.42 -4.18
N ASN A 24 19.51 13.55 -2.96
CA ASN A 24 20.91 13.22 -2.68
C ASN A 24 20.97 11.81 -2.11
N GLU A 25 21.63 10.87 -2.80
CA GLU A 25 21.84 9.49 -2.33
C GLU A 25 22.42 9.46 -0.90
N GLU A 26 23.28 10.42 -0.58
CA GLU A 26 23.92 10.58 0.72
C GLU A 26 22.92 10.84 1.86
N PHE A 27 21.79 11.50 1.57
CA PHE A 27 20.72 11.73 2.55
C PHE A 27 19.99 10.43 2.90
N TYR A 28 19.66 9.63 1.88
CA TYR A 28 18.99 8.34 2.09
C TYR A 28 19.90 7.35 2.82
N ASP A 29 21.19 7.31 2.48
CA ASP A 29 22.17 6.47 3.16
C ASP A 29 22.32 6.85 4.63
N LYS A 30 22.33 8.15 4.94
CA LYS A 30 22.40 8.65 6.32
C LYS A 30 21.16 8.26 7.13
N ILE A 31 19.95 8.47 6.59
CA ILE A 31 18.70 8.08 7.27
C ILE A 31 18.60 6.56 7.43
N ASN A 32 18.99 5.79 6.41
CA ASN A 32 18.98 4.33 6.49
C ASN A 32 19.94 3.81 7.57
N LYS A 33 21.12 4.41 7.69
CA LYS A 33 22.09 4.05 8.72
C LYS A 33 21.55 4.35 10.13
N GLU A 34 20.98 5.54 10.32
CA GLU A 34 20.35 5.94 11.59
C GLU A 34 19.18 5.03 11.97
N TYR A 35 18.33 4.65 11.00
CA TYR A 35 17.26 3.68 11.21
C TYR A 35 17.78 2.30 11.64
N ILE A 36 18.84 1.80 11.00
CA ILE A 36 19.45 0.50 11.35
C ILE A 36 20.01 0.54 12.78
N GLU A 37 20.69 1.62 13.16
CA GLU A 37 21.25 1.81 14.51
C GLU A 37 20.14 1.85 15.57
N LEU A 38 19.04 2.57 15.33
CA LEU A 38 17.87 2.60 16.22
C LEU A 38 17.22 1.21 16.38
N ASN A 39 17.07 0.47 15.29
CA ASN A 39 16.45 -0.85 15.31
C ASN A 39 17.33 -1.90 16.01
N ASN A 40 18.66 -1.81 15.87
CA ASN A 40 19.59 -2.70 16.56
C ASN A 40 19.57 -2.45 18.07
N ASN A 41 19.61 -1.19 18.50
CA ASN A 41 19.52 -0.81 19.91
C ASN A 41 18.18 -1.22 20.55
N TYR A 42 17.07 -1.20 19.80
CA TYR A 42 15.78 -1.69 20.29
C TYR A 42 15.78 -3.21 20.54
N ASN A 43 16.46 -3.98 19.68
CA ASN A 43 16.52 -5.45 19.80
C ASN A 43 17.46 -5.91 20.92
N GLU A 44 18.52 -5.18 21.23
CA GLU A 44 19.44 -5.50 22.34
C GLU A 44 18.81 -5.26 23.73
N ASN A 45 17.90 -4.28 23.84
CA ASN A 45 17.32 -3.88 25.12
C ASN A 45 16.02 -4.63 25.53
N ASN A 46 15.41 -5.41 24.64
CA ASN A 46 14.16 -6.13 24.89
C ASN A 46 14.30 -7.66 24.73
N GLY A 47 15.34 -8.22 25.32
CA GLY A 47 15.51 -9.66 25.49
C GLY A 47 14.57 -10.24 26.54
N THR A 48 13.28 -10.42 26.23
CA THR A 48 12.49 -11.54 26.78
C THR A 48 11.50 -12.04 25.72
N ASP A 49 11.72 -13.28 25.29
CA ASP A 49 11.02 -13.99 24.22
C ASP A 49 9.59 -14.43 24.61
N GLN A 50 8.87 -13.65 25.43
CA GLN A 50 7.48 -13.93 25.81
C GLN A 50 6.45 -13.27 24.88
N HIS A 51 6.84 -12.22 24.16
CA HIS A 51 5.91 -11.39 23.36
C HIS A 51 5.73 -11.82 21.90
N ARG A 52 6.54 -12.77 21.38
CA ARG A 52 6.42 -13.27 20.00
C ARG A 52 5.21 -14.18 19.77
N ASN A 53 4.69 -14.81 20.82
CA ASN A 53 3.69 -15.87 20.68
C ASN A 53 2.30 -15.38 20.24
N GLY A 54 1.95 -14.12 20.53
CA GLY A 54 0.63 -13.57 20.17
C GLY A 54 0.51 -13.18 18.71
N PHE A 55 1.52 -12.52 18.13
CA PHE A 55 1.45 -11.99 16.77
C PHE A 55 1.57 -13.10 15.71
N ASN A 56 2.47 -14.06 15.93
CA ASN A 56 2.77 -15.15 15.00
C ASN A 56 1.84 -16.37 15.11
N ARG A 57 0.85 -16.32 16.01
CA ARG A 57 -0.13 -17.41 16.17
C ARG A 57 -0.90 -17.70 14.88
N GLU A 58 -1.55 -18.85 14.80
CA GLU A 58 -2.44 -19.15 13.68
C GLU A 58 -3.58 -18.14 13.55
N ILE A 59 -4.03 -17.88 12.32
CA ILE A 59 -5.20 -17.07 12.02
C ILE A 59 -6.44 -17.78 12.58
N SER A 60 -7.13 -17.08 13.47
CA SER A 60 -8.34 -17.59 14.13
C SER A 60 -9.57 -17.44 13.23
N LYS A 61 -10.58 -18.27 13.47
CA LYS A 61 -11.89 -18.18 12.78
C LYS A 61 -12.52 -16.80 12.98
N ASP A 62 -12.49 -16.28 14.20
CA ASP A 62 -13.02 -14.95 14.55
C ASP A 62 -12.38 -13.83 13.72
N GLU A 63 -11.05 -13.88 13.51
CA GLU A 63 -10.35 -12.89 12.67
C GLU A 63 -10.86 -12.92 11.22
N VAL A 64 -11.10 -14.12 10.68
CA VAL A 64 -11.64 -14.29 9.33
C VAL A 64 -13.10 -13.87 9.25
N GLU A 65 -13.92 -14.20 10.24
CA GLU A 65 -15.33 -13.80 10.30
C GLU A 65 -15.46 -12.27 10.37
N VAL A 66 -14.65 -11.62 11.20
CA VAL A 66 -14.58 -10.15 11.25
C VAL A 66 -14.12 -9.59 9.89
N ALA A 67 -13.13 -10.22 9.25
CA ALA A 67 -12.67 -9.79 7.93
C ALA A 67 -13.77 -9.89 6.86
N ILE A 68 -14.53 -10.99 6.85
CA ILE A 68 -15.69 -11.23 5.97
C ILE A 68 -16.78 -10.20 6.24
N TRP A 69 -17.14 -9.98 7.51
CA TRP A 69 -18.17 -9.01 7.88
C TRP A 69 -17.84 -7.61 7.35
N ARG A 70 -16.57 -7.20 7.47
CA ARG A 70 -16.07 -5.91 6.99
C ARG A 70 -15.91 -5.81 5.47
N LEU A 71 -16.07 -6.89 4.70
CA LEU A 71 -15.97 -6.81 3.24
C LEU A 71 -16.99 -5.80 2.71
N ARG A 72 -16.57 -4.98 1.74
CA ARG A 72 -17.47 -4.07 1.06
C ARG A 72 -18.19 -4.84 -0.05
N THR A 73 -19.51 -4.75 -0.08
CA THR A 73 -20.36 -5.29 -1.16
C THR A 73 -20.47 -4.29 -2.30
N GLY A 74 -20.87 -4.75 -3.48
CA GLY A 74 -20.98 -3.97 -4.71
C GLY A 74 -19.63 -3.60 -5.32
N THR A 75 -18.54 -4.29 -4.94
CA THR A 75 -17.21 -4.07 -5.50
C THR A 75 -16.92 -5.03 -6.64
N ALA A 76 -16.14 -4.58 -7.63
CA ALA A 76 -15.67 -5.44 -8.70
C ALA A 76 -14.81 -6.62 -8.16
N PRO A 77 -14.93 -7.81 -8.75
CA PRO A 77 -14.17 -8.99 -8.33
C PRO A 77 -12.71 -8.91 -8.81
N GLY A 78 -11.88 -9.82 -8.31
CA GLY A 78 -10.53 -10.04 -8.81
C GLY A 78 -10.50 -10.94 -10.05
N PRO A 79 -9.32 -11.44 -10.45
CA PRO A 79 -9.17 -12.32 -11.61
C PRO A 79 -9.99 -13.63 -11.50
N ASP A 80 -10.25 -14.09 -10.28
CA ASP A 80 -11.04 -15.27 -9.94
C ASP A 80 -12.57 -15.09 -10.13
N GLN A 81 -13.01 -13.88 -10.46
CA GLN A 81 -14.42 -13.50 -10.65
C GLN A 81 -15.31 -13.79 -9.44
N GLN A 82 -14.74 -13.91 -8.25
CA GLN A 82 -15.49 -14.12 -7.01
C GLN A 82 -15.84 -12.79 -6.35
N PHE A 83 -17.12 -12.65 -5.99
CA PHE A 83 -17.68 -11.45 -5.38
C PHE A 83 -17.66 -11.52 -3.86
N ALA A 84 -17.54 -10.39 -3.18
CA ALA A 84 -17.52 -10.33 -1.72
C ALA A 84 -18.81 -10.89 -1.07
N GLU A 85 -19.94 -10.73 -1.76
CA GLU A 85 -21.26 -11.22 -1.41
C GLU A 85 -21.27 -12.73 -1.23
N PHE A 86 -20.57 -13.46 -2.11
CA PHE A 86 -20.44 -14.91 -1.99
C PHE A 86 -19.86 -15.30 -0.63
N PHE A 87 -18.76 -14.67 -0.22
CA PHE A 87 -18.10 -14.94 1.07
C PHE A 87 -18.98 -14.56 2.28
N LYS A 88 -19.80 -13.52 2.15
CA LYS A 88 -20.76 -13.15 3.22
C LYS A 88 -21.90 -14.16 3.39
N HIS A 89 -22.20 -14.94 2.35
CA HIS A 89 -23.32 -15.89 2.34
C HIS A 89 -22.90 -17.36 2.27
N ALA A 90 -21.62 -17.66 2.14
CA ALA A 90 -21.11 -19.02 1.98
C ALA A 90 -21.21 -19.91 3.23
N GLY A 91 -21.49 -19.31 4.40
CA GLY A 91 -21.75 -20.02 5.64
C GLY A 91 -20.50 -20.54 6.36
N GLU A 92 -20.73 -21.18 7.51
CA GLU A 92 -19.70 -21.52 8.49
C GLU A 92 -18.65 -22.51 7.97
N LYS A 93 -19.07 -23.62 7.35
CA LYS A 93 -18.16 -24.63 6.81
C LYS A 93 -17.20 -24.07 5.76
N PHE A 94 -17.66 -23.10 4.98
CA PHE A 94 -16.81 -22.46 3.98
C PHE A 94 -15.78 -21.53 4.65
N THR A 95 -16.19 -20.79 5.67
CA THR A 95 -15.27 -19.99 6.49
C THR A 95 -14.18 -20.86 7.13
N GLU A 96 -14.52 -22.03 7.65
CA GLU A 96 -13.55 -22.98 8.21
C GLU A 96 -12.54 -23.48 7.18
N ALA A 97 -12.99 -23.74 5.95
CA ALA A 97 -12.11 -24.08 4.84
C ALA A 97 -11.14 -22.93 4.50
N ILE A 98 -11.63 -21.68 4.50
CA ILE A 98 -10.79 -20.48 4.31
C ILE A 98 -9.74 -20.36 5.41
N VAL A 99 -10.15 -20.52 6.68
CA VAL A 99 -9.24 -20.44 7.84
C VAL A 99 -8.12 -21.48 7.69
N THR A 100 -8.49 -22.72 7.36
CA THR A 100 -7.53 -23.81 7.15
C THR A 100 -6.54 -23.47 6.04
N MET A 101 -7.03 -23.01 4.89
CA MET A 101 -6.20 -22.59 3.77
C MET A 101 -5.26 -21.43 4.14
N MET A 102 -5.76 -20.40 4.82
CA MET A 102 -4.95 -19.26 5.27
C MET A 102 -3.86 -19.68 6.25
N ASN A 103 -4.16 -20.61 7.17
CA ASN A 103 -3.17 -21.12 8.11
C ASN A 103 -2.09 -21.97 7.43
N VAL A 104 -2.44 -22.75 6.40
CA VAL A 104 -1.43 -23.44 5.57
C VAL A 104 -0.50 -22.42 4.89
N ILE A 105 -1.03 -21.33 4.34
CA ILE A 105 -0.23 -20.26 3.73
C ILE A 105 0.64 -19.57 4.79
N TRP A 106 0.07 -19.26 5.95
CA TRP A 106 0.75 -18.60 7.07
C TRP A 106 1.94 -19.42 7.59
N GLN A 107 1.74 -20.72 7.83
CA GLN A 107 2.77 -21.63 8.31
C GLN A 107 3.89 -21.85 7.28
N LYS A 108 3.54 -21.98 5.99
CA LYS A 108 4.53 -22.17 4.92
C LYS A 108 5.29 -20.88 4.58
N GLY A 109 4.70 -19.72 4.84
CA GLY A 109 5.25 -18.43 4.42
C GLY A 109 5.20 -18.20 2.90
N GLU A 110 4.45 -19.03 2.16
CA GLU A 110 4.39 -19.01 0.71
C GLU A 110 2.97 -18.74 0.21
N ILE A 111 2.77 -17.56 -0.40
CA ILE A 111 1.48 -17.19 -1.01
C ILE A 111 1.40 -17.82 -2.42
N PRO A 112 0.34 -18.58 -2.74
CA PRO A 112 0.09 -19.11 -4.08
C PRO A 112 0.10 -18.03 -5.16
N THR A 113 0.55 -18.39 -6.36
CA THR A 113 0.65 -17.44 -7.49
C THR A 113 -0.71 -16.83 -7.84
N GLU A 114 -1.77 -17.61 -7.75
CA GLU A 114 -3.14 -17.21 -8.03
C GLU A 114 -3.62 -16.09 -7.09
N LEU A 115 -3.20 -16.13 -5.82
CA LEU A 115 -3.54 -15.08 -4.84
C LEU A 115 -2.69 -13.82 -5.00
N LYS A 116 -1.56 -13.90 -5.71
CA LYS A 116 -0.68 -12.76 -6.05
C LYS A 116 -1.16 -12.01 -7.29
N MET A 117 -2.06 -12.58 -8.09
CA MET A 117 -2.56 -11.96 -9.32
C MET A 117 -3.57 -10.85 -9.03
N ALA A 118 -3.58 -9.83 -9.88
CA ALA A 118 -4.55 -8.74 -9.81
C ALA A 118 -4.89 -8.19 -11.20
N ASP A 119 -6.15 -7.79 -11.35
CA ASP A 119 -6.64 -7.06 -12.52
C ASP A 119 -6.35 -5.56 -12.35
N VAL A 120 -5.50 -4.98 -13.18
CA VAL A 120 -5.19 -3.54 -13.10
C VAL A 120 -6.19 -2.74 -13.92
N LYS A 121 -6.93 -1.84 -13.26
CA LYS A 121 -7.85 -0.89 -13.91
C LYS A 121 -7.33 0.54 -13.75
N PHE A 122 -7.36 1.32 -14.82
CA PHE A 122 -6.87 2.71 -14.81
C PHE A 122 -8.02 3.70 -14.64
N LEU A 123 -8.06 4.39 -13.49
CA LEU A 123 -9.02 5.46 -13.24
C LEU A 123 -8.46 6.82 -13.61
N ARG A 124 -9.26 7.65 -14.29
CA ARG A 124 -8.87 9.02 -14.64
C ARG A 124 -8.73 9.89 -13.39
N LYS A 125 -7.63 10.64 -13.29
CA LYS A 125 -7.48 11.71 -12.29
C LYS A 125 -8.35 12.90 -12.70
N PRO A 126 -9.19 13.45 -11.82
CA PRO A 126 -10.01 14.62 -12.16
C PRO A 126 -9.13 15.84 -12.46
N GLY A 127 -9.66 16.77 -13.27
CA GLY A 127 -9.02 18.07 -13.53
C GLY A 127 -7.77 18.04 -14.41
N LYS A 128 -7.50 16.95 -15.13
CA LYS A 128 -6.38 16.89 -16.09
C LYS A 128 -6.77 17.47 -17.45
N THR A 129 -5.92 18.35 -17.98
CA THR A 129 -6.09 19.00 -19.28
C THR A 129 -5.94 18.02 -20.46
N SER A 130 -5.20 16.93 -20.26
CA SER A 130 -4.96 15.90 -21.26
C SER A 130 -4.87 14.52 -20.59
N TYR A 131 -5.38 13.48 -21.27
CA TYR A 131 -5.31 12.09 -20.82
C TYR A 131 -4.45 11.21 -21.74
N TYR A 132 -3.52 11.83 -22.48
CA TYR A 132 -2.54 11.10 -23.30
C TYR A 132 -1.35 10.57 -22.46
N SER A 133 -1.07 11.17 -21.30
CA SER A 133 0.00 10.72 -20.40
C SER A 133 -0.51 9.72 -19.36
N SER A 134 0.27 8.67 -19.09
CA SER A 134 -0.02 7.67 -18.04
C SER A 134 -0.15 8.27 -16.65
N SER A 135 0.55 9.37 -16.36
CA SER A 135 0.49 10.11 -15.09
C SER A 135 -0.90 10.71 -14.79
N SER A 136 -1.77 10.79 -15.80
CA SER A 136 -3.16 11.28 -15.69
C SER A 136 -4.14 10.21 -15.22
N TYR A 137 -3.67 8.99 -14.98
CA TYR A 137 -4.45 7.88 -14.45
C TYR A 137 -3.94 7.43 -13.08
N ARG A 138 -4.80 6.75 -12.33
CA ARG A 138 -4.47 6.00 -11.12
C ARG A 138 -4.66 4.51 -11.45
N PRO A 139 -3.60 3.69 -11.42
CA PRO A 139 -3.78 2.25 -11.49
C PRO A 139 -4.44 1.78 -10.19
N ILE A 140 -5.42 0.89 -10.30
CA ILE A 140 -6.06 0.19 -9.18
C ILE A 140 -5.96 -1.30 -9.45
N SER A 141 -5.35 -2.01 -8.51
CA SER A 141 -5.23 -3.47 -8.54
C SER A 141 -6.47 -4.10 -7.90
N LEU A 142 -7.23 -4.87 -8.68
CA LEU A 142 -8.32 -5.69 -8.18
C LEU A 142 -7.78 -7.08 -7.85
N THR A 143 -7.49 -7.31 -6.57
CA THR A 143 -7.09 -8.62 -6.04
C THR A 143 -8.32 -9.49 -5.72
N CYS A 144 -8.11 -10.81 -5.70
CA CYS A 144 -9.13 -11.77 -5.25
C CYS A 144 -9.56 -11.50 -3.80
N VAL A 145 -10.78 -11.93 -3.46
CA VAL A 145 -11.37 -11.63 -2.14
C VAL A 145 -10.62 -12.36 -1.02
N ILE A 146 -10.14 -13.57 -1.26
CA ILE A 146 -9.34 -14.34 -0.30
C ILE A 146 -8.08 -13.58 0.11
N CYS A 147 -7.38 -12.97 -0.85
CA CYS A 147 -6.20 -12.16 -0.58
C CYS A 147 -6.54 -10.97 0.33
N LYS A 148 -7.63 -10.24 0.03
CA LYS A 148 -8.13 -9.14 0.87
C LYS A 148 -8.50 -9.57 2.29
N LEU A 149 -9.06 -10.77 2.46
CA LEU A 149 -9.37 -11.32 3.78
C LEU A 149 -8.09 -11.56 4.59
N MET A 150 -7.08 -12.18 3.96
CA MET A 150 -5.79 -12.45 4.61
C MET A 150 -5.05 -11.15 4.97
N GLU A 151 -4.99 -10.19 4.04
CA GLU A 151 -4.44 -8.86 4.28
C GLU A 151 -5.11 -8.18 5.47
N ARG A 152 -6.44 -8.27 5.57
CA ARG A 152 -7.20 -7.63 6.64
C ARG A 152 -6.98 -8.29 8.00
N ALA A 153 -6.88 -9.62 8.05
CA ALA A 153 -6.53 -10.35 9.28
C ALA A 153 -5.13 -9.96 9.77
N ILE A 154 -4.15 -9.91 8.86
CA ILE A 154 -2.78 -9.50 9.19
C ILE A 154 -2.72 -8.03 9.60
N LEU A 155 -3.41 -7.14 8.87
CA LEU A 155 -3.49 -5.72 9.20
C LEU A 155 -4.04 -5.48 10.60
N GLN A 156 -5.07 -6.22 11.01
CA GLN A 156 -5.62 -6.12 12.37
C GLN A 156 -4.56 -6.43 13.43
N ARG A 157 -3.72 -7.45 13.20
CA ARG A 157 -2.62 -7.79 14.11
C ARG A 157 -1.54 -6.73 14.13
N ILE A 158 -1.14 -6.23 12.97
CA ILE A 158 -0.12 -5.18 12.83
C ILE A 158 -0.57 -3.91 13.57
N VAL A 159 -1.80 -3.48 13.34
CA VAL A 159 -2.36 -2.29 14.01
C VAL A 159 -2.43 -2.51 15.52
N ALA A 160 -2.94 -3.65 15.98
CA ALA A 160 -3.01 -3.94 17.42
C ALA A 160 -1.63 -3.94 18.08
N TYR A 161 -0.62 -4.51 17.42
CA TYR A 161 0.76 -4.50 17.89
C TYR A 161 1.31 -3.07 17.97
N ILE A 162 1.25 -2.33 16.85
CA ILE A 162 1.81 -0.99 16.76
C ILE A 162 1.16 -0.02 17.75
N GLU A 163 -0.16 -0.05 17.87
CA GLU A 163 -0.90 0.82 18.80
C GLU A 163 -0.67 0.41 20.27
N GLY A 164 -0.64 -0.90 20.55
CA GLY A 164 -0.41 -1.43 21.89
C GLY A 164 0.96 -1.02 22.46
N TYR A 165 1.98 -0.95 21.60
CA TYR A 165 3.33 -0.52 21.97
C TYR A 165 3.65 0.94 21.64
N ARG A 166 2.67 1.72 21.13
CA ARG A 166 2.84 3.13 20.73
C ARG A 166 4.03 3.36 19.79
N LEU A 167 4.19 2.48 18.80
CA LEU A 167 5.32 2.52 17.83
C LEU A 167 5.13 3.56 16.72
N ILE A 168 4.00 4.27 16.70
CA ILE A 168 3.72 5.37 15.78
C ILE A 168 3.60 6.66 16.57
N ASP A 169 4.11 7.75 16.00
CA ASP A 169 3.97 9.11 16.51
C ASP A 169 2.49 9.47 16.76
N LEU A 170 2.20 10.02 17.94
CA LEU A 170 0.87 10.47 18.35
C LEU A 170 0.30 11.55 17.43
N THR A 171 1.15 12.31 16.76
CA THR A 171 0.77 13.37 15.81
C THR A 171 0.38 12.83 14.43
N LYS A 172 0.62 11.56 14.13
CA LYS A 172 0.24 10.95 12.85
C LYS A 172 -1.26 10.69 12.82
N GLU A 173 -1.96 11.32 11.87
CA GLU A 173 -3.40 11.09 11.63
C GLU A 173 -3.71 10.08 10.54
N ASP A 174 -2.77 9.88 9.62
CA ASP A 174 -3.10 9.11 8.41
C ASP A 174 -3.14 7.60 8.69
N PHE A 175 -4.07 6.91 8.03
CA PHE A 175 -4.30 5.46 8.13
C PHE A 175 -4.54 4.90 9.54
N ARG A 176 -4.96 5.74 10.50
CA ARG A 176 -5.28 5.32 11.87
C ARG A 176 -6.76 5.43 12.19
N LYS A 177 -7.24 4.53 13.05
CA LYS A 177 -8.64 4.54 13.49
C LYS A 177 -8.89 5.75 14.39
N ASN A 178 -10.01 6.44 14.19
CA ASN A 178 -10.40 7.65 14.93
C ASN A 178 -9.50 8.89 14.67
N HIS A 179 -8.73 8.87 13.59
CA HIS A 179 -7.94 9.99 13.13
C HIS A 179 -8.50 10.52 11.79
N SER A 180 -8.22 11.78 11.46
CA SER A 180 -8.72 12.40 10.24
C SER A 180 -7.82 13.52 9.71
N THR A 181 -7.98 13.85 8.43
CA THR A 181 -7.33 15.02 7.83
C THR A 181 -7.80 16.34 8.47
N THR A 182 -9.04 16.37 8.99
CA THR A 182 -9.57 17.51 9.74
C THR A 182 -8.81 17.73 11.05
N ASN A 183 -8.46 16.67 11.77
CA ASN A 183 -7.66 16.80 12.99
C ASN A 183 -6.24 17.32 12.69
N ALA A 184 -5.62 16.83 11.61
CA ALA A 184 -4.31 17.32 11.17
C ALA A 184 -4.37 18.82 10.82
N LEU A 185 -5.41 19.23 10.10
CA LEU A 185 -5.64 20.64 9.76
C LEU A 185 -5.88 21.49 11.00
N LEU A 186 -6.73 21.03 11.93
CA LEU A 186 -7.01 21.74 13.18
C LEU A 186 -5.73 21.97 13.98
N ARG A 187 -4.87 20.96 14.09
CA ARG A 187 -3.57 21.12 14.75
C ARG A 187 -2.68 22.12 14.06
N LEU A 188 -2.58 22.08 12.73
CA LEU A 188 -1.80 23.07 11.97
C LEU A 188 -2.32 24.49 12.24
N VAL A 189 -3.63 24.70 12.18
CA VAL A 189 -4.25 26.01 12.45
C VAL A 189 -3.98 26.46 13.88
N GLN A 190 -4.08 25.55 14.86
CA GLN A 190 -3.81 25.85 16.25
C GLN A 190 -2.34 26.25 16.46
N THR A 191 -1.39 25.48 15.93
CA THR A 191 0.04 25.82 16.00
C THR A 191 0.34 27.18 15.38
N VAL A 192 -0.33 27.52 14.28
CA VAL A 192 -0.20 28.84 13.66
C VAL A 192 -0.77 29.93 14.57
N ALA A 193 -1.95 29.73 15.16
CA ALA A 193 -2.58 30.70 16.04
C ALA A 193 -1.77 30.94 17.33
N ASP A 194 -1.24 29.87 17.93
CA ASP A 194 -0.43 29.94 19.14
C ASP A 194 0.87 30.72 18.88
N GLY A 195 1.57 30.43 17.77
CA GLY A 195 2.78 31.19 17.40
C GLY A 195 2.50 32.69 17.15
N PHE A 196 1.33 33.05 16.59
CA PHE A 196 0.95 34.46 16.47
C PHE A 196 0.69 35.12 17.83
N ASN A 197 0.11 34.39 18.79
CA ASN A 197 -0.14 34.92 20.14
C ASN A 197 1.16 35.11 20.95
N GLU A 198 2.20 34.37 20.60
CA GLU A 198 3.52 34.42 21.24
C GLU A 198 4.52 35.31 20.48
N ASP A 199 4.05 36.08 19.49
CA ASP A 199 4.88 36.94 18.62
C ASP A 199 6.02 36.17 17.91
N GLU A 200 5.83 34.87 17.65
CA GLU A 200 6.81 34.03 16.96
C GLU A 200 6.68 34.10 15.43
N SER A 201 7.80 33.94 14.74
CA SER A 201 7.81 33.77 13.28
C SER A 201 7.57 32.31 12.91
N ILE A 202 6.55 32.06 12.10
CA ILE A 202 6.10 30.69 11.78
C ILE A 202 6.48 30.33 10.35
N LEU A 203 7.14 29.17 10.18
CA LEU A 203 7.47 28.59 8.88
C LEU A 203 6.80 27.23 8.72
N ALA A 204 6.02 27.06 7.65
CA ALA A 204 5.41 25.79 7.29
C ALA A 204 6.16 25.14 6.11
N LEU A 205 6.72 23.94 6.34
CA LEU A 205 7.33 23.13 5.29
C LEU A 205 6.37 22.01 4.87
N LEU A 206 5.90 22.07 3.62
CA LEU A 206 4.98 21.09 3.05
C LEU A 206 5.75 20.14 2.12
N VAL A 207 6.04 18.94 2.61
CA VAL A 207 6.79 17.92 1.84
C VAL A 207 5.83 16.88 1.26
N GLY A 208 5.91 16.68 -0.05
CA GLY A 208 5.17 15.63 -0.77
C GLY A 208 6.11 14.57 -1.31
N LEU A 209 5.77 13.29 -1.11
CA LEU A 209 6.52 12.17 -1.68
C LEU A 209 5.97 11.80 -3.05
N GLU A 210 6.84 11.73 -4.06
CA GLU A 210 6.47 11.18 -5.36
C GLU A 210 6.37 9.66 -5.29
N LYS A 211 5.23 9.11 -5.73
CA LYS A 211 4.97 7.65 -5.83
C LYS A 211 5.33 6.87 -4.55
N ALA A 212 4.89 7.37 -3.39
CA ALA A 212 5.25 6.83 -2.09
C ALA A 212 5.19 5.29 -1.98
N TYR A 213 4.18 4.63 -2.54
CA TYR A 213 4.07 3.16 -2.49
C TYR A 213 5.06 2.43 -3.41
N ASP A 214 5.36 2.98 -4.59
CA ASP A 214 6.29 2.38 -5.55
C ASP A 214 7.74 2.57 -5.09
N SER A 215 7.99 3.62 -4.30
CA SER A 215 9.32 4.01 -3.80
C SER A 215 9.71 3.30 -2.50
N ILE A 216 8.82 2.49 -1.89
CA ILE A 216 9.18 1.70 -0.70
C ILE A 216 10.14 0.58 -1.12
N TRP A 217 11.32 0.57 -0.50
CA TRP A 217 12.26 -0.52 -0.69
C TRP A 217 11.70 -1.80 -0.08
N GLN A 218 11.36 -2.77 -0.92
CA GLN A 218 10.95 -4.08 -0.44
C GLN A 218 12.17 -4.79 0.16
N VAL A 219 12.20 -4.90 1.49
CA VAL A 219 13.24 -5.54 2.32
C VAL A 219 13.49 -7.02 1.94
N SER A 220 12.71 -7.59 1.02
CA SER A 220 12.91 -8.92 0.46
C SER A 220 14.26 -9.11 -0.25
N LYS A 221 14.95 -8.04 -0.68
CA LYS A 221 16.30 -8.16 -1.27
C LYS A 221 17.46 -8.07 -0.27
N VAL A 222 17.25 -7.61 0.97
CA VAL A 222 18.37 -7.32 1.89
C VAL A 222 18.45 -8.29 3.07
N ASN A 223 17.41 -9.09 3.30
CA ASN A 223 17.39 -10.04 4.42
C ASN A 223 17.08 -11.49 4.00
N GLN A 224 17.37 -11.90 2.76
CA GLN A 224 17.41 -13.33 2.44
C GLN A 224 18.44 -14.09 3.30
N THR A 225 19.50 -13.43 3.78
CA THR A 225 20.51 -14.05 4.64
C THR A 225 20.14 -14.13 6.12
N ASN A 226 19.20 -13.30 6.60
CA ASN A 226 18.90 -13.20 8.04
C ASN A 226 17.54 -13.81 8.45
N LEU A 227 16.60 -13.99 7.52
CA LEU A 227 15.35 -14.70 7.81
C LEU A 227 15.53 -16.23 7.81
N GLU A 228 16.48 -16.75 7.02
CA GLU A 228 16.85 -18.17 7.02
C GLU A 228 17.40 -18.63 8.39
N GLN A 229 17.98 -17.74 9.19
CA GLN A 229 18.48 -18.07 10.53
C GLN A 229 17.42 -18.04 11.64
N ARG A 230 16.25 -17.44 11.42
CA ARG A 230 15.20 -17.30 12.47
C ARG A 230 14.07 -18.31 12.36
N VAL A 231 14.01 -19.10 11.28
CA VAL A 231 12.99 -20.16 11.09
C VAL A 231 13.58 -21.59 11.15
N THR A 232 14.91 -21.76 11.04
CA THR A 232 15.55 -23.09 10.92
C THR A 232 16.10 -23.70 12.23
N ARG A 233 15.86 -23.11 13.41
CA ARG A 233 16.35 -23.67 14.69
C ARG A 233 15.39 -24.63 15.42
N SER A 234 14.28 -25.03 14.80
CA SER A 234 13.35 -26.03 15.38
C SER A 234 13.11 -27.25 14.51
N SER A 235 13.93 -27.54 13.50
CA SER A 235 13.80 -28.78 12.72
C SER A 235 15.14 -29.23 12.14
N SER A 236 15.98 -29.81 12.98
CA SER A 236 17.10 -30.64 12.51
C SER A 236 16.56 -31.97 12.00
N THR A 237 16.33 -32.11 10.69
CA THR A 237 16.50 -33.38 9.96
C THR A 237 16.67 -33.10 8.48
N ASN A 238 17.85 -33.50 7.99
CA ASN A 238 18.29 -33.63 6.61
C ASN A 238 17.20 -33.78 5.54
N LEU A 239 17.28 -32.98 4.48
CA LEU A 239 17.46 -33.49 3.11
C LEU A 239 17.76 -32.34 2.14
N ASP A 240 18.92 -32.50 1.53
CA ASP A 240 19.52 -31.73 0.45
C ASP A 240 18.63 -31.79 -0.81
N THR A 241 18.36 -30.65 -1.45
CA THR A 241 18.14 -30.48 -2.91
C THR A 241 17.77 -29.03 -3.23
N THR A 242 18.77 -28.20 -3.55
CA THR A 242 18.57 -26.93 -4.25
C THR A 242 18.19 -27.14 -5.73
N PRO A 243 17.34 -26.29 -6.30
CA PRO A 243 17.54 -25.81 -7.66
C PRO A 243 17.75 -24.29 -7.70
N LYS A 244 18.91 -23.88 -8.23
CA LYS A 244 19.25 -22.50 -8.59
C LYS A 244 18.34 -22.03 -9.74
N GLY A 245 17.60 -20.94 -9.53
CA GLY A 245 16.88 -20.22 -10.57
C GLY A 245 17.31 -18.76 -10.61
N SER A 246 18.20 -18.41 -11.54
CA SER A 246 18.62 -17.03 -11.83
C SER A 246 17.57 -16.32 -12.68
N TYR A 247 17.05 -15.18 -12.21
CA TYR A 247 16.27 -14.28 -13.06
C TYR A 247 17.21 -13.52 -13.99
N SER A 248 17.19 -13.88 -15.28
CA SER A 248 17.74 -13.07 -16.37
C SER A 248 16.64 -12.14 -16.88
N CYS A 249 16.82 -10.83 -16.72
CA CYS A 249 16.03 -9.82 -17.40
C CYS A 249 16.73 -9.45 -18.71
N ASP A 250 16.32 -10.11 -19.79
CA ASP A 250 16.82 -9.86 -21.14
C ASP A 250 16.08 -8.65 -21.75
N THR A 251 16.70 -7.48 -21.68
CA THR A 251 16.24 -6.27 -22.38
C THR A 251 16.74 -6.29 -23.81
N SER A 252 15.89 -6.74 -24.74
CA SER A 252 16.07 -6.49 -26.18
C SER A 252 14.78 -5.90 -26.78
N PRO A 253 14.86 -4.85 -27.62
CA PRO A 253 13.70 -4.12 -28.10
C PRO A 253 12.99 -4.87 -29.25
N SER A 254 11.74 -5.30 -29.03
CA SER A 254 10.95 -5.95 -30.08
C SER A 254 10.52 -4.95 -31.16
N LYS A 255 10.91 -5.24 -32.40
CA LYS A 255 10.56 -4.53 -33.65
C LYS A 255 9.05 -4.32 -33.79
N ARG A 256 8.64 -3.09 -34.13
CA ARG A 256 7.28 -2.73 -34.57
C ARG A 256 6.89 -3.52 -35.83
N GLN A 257 5.85 -4.35 -35.74
CA GLN A 257 5.06 -4.75 -36.92
C GLN A 257 3.87 -3.79 -37.07
N ARG A 258 3.79 -3.13 -38.23
CA ARG A 258 2.62 -2.33 -38.63
C ARG A 258 1.51 -3.29 -39.04
N LEU A 259 0.39 -3.31 -38.31
CA LEU A 259 -0.85 -3.92 -38.79
C LEU A 259 -1.64 -2.86 -39.59
N GLY A 260 -2.03 -3.21 -40.82
CA GLY A 260 -2.85 -2.38 -41.71
C GLY A 260 -4.30 -2.24 -41.25
N PRO A 261 -5.11 -1.40 -41.91
CA PRO A 261 -6.44 -1.01 -41.42
C PRO A 261 -7.45 -2.16 -41.49
N HIS A 262 -8.13 -2.43 -40.37
CA HIS A 262 -9.25 -3.36 -40.30
C HIS A 262 -10.52 -2.79 -40.99
N PRO A 263 -11.32 -3.63 -41.68
CA PRO A 263 -12.57 -3.21 -42.31
C PRO A 263 -13.69 -2.98 -41.28
N ARG A 264 -14.55 -1.99 -41.54
CA ARG A 264 -15.69 -1.64 -40.67
C ARG A 264 -16.78 -2.73 -40.70
N PRO A 265 -17.47 -2.99 -39.57
CA PRO A 265 -18.56 -3.95 -39.52
C PRO A 265 -19.81 -3.42 -40.26
N ARG A 266 -20.48 -4.32 -41.01
CA ARG A 266 -21.76 -4.07 -41.69
C ARG A 266 -22.88 -3.84 -40.66
N ASN A 267 -23.67 -2.81 -40.90
CA ASN A 267 -24.87 -2.47 -40.13
C ASN A 267 -25.99 -3.49 -40.42
N ALA A 268 -26.31 -4.34 -39.44
CA ALA A 268 -27.40 -5.30 -39.50
C ALA A 268 -28.69 -4.63 -39.01
N ASN A 269 -29.25 -3.72 -39.83
CA ASN A 269 -30.61 -3.21 -39.70
C ASN A 269 -31.02 -2.55 -41.02
N ALA A 270 -31.46 -3.36 -41.98
CA ALA A 270 -32.16 -2.90 -43.18
C ALA A 270 -33.40 -3.80 -43.39
N PRO A 271 -34.59 -3.24 -43.62
CA PRO A 271 -35.83 -4.01 -43.79
C PRO A 271 -35.90 -4.69 -45.18
N PRO A 272 -36.72 -5.74 -45.34
CA PRO A 272 -36.78 -6.50 -46.58
C PRO A 272 -37.53 -5.71 -47.66
N THR A 273 -36.87 -5.42 -48.78
CA THR A 273 -37.53 -4.92 -50.00
C THR A 273 -38.03 -6.07 -50.84
N SER A 274 -39.32 -6.05 -51.12
CA SER A 274 -40.10 -6.94 -51.99
C SER A 274 -39.86 -6.72 -53.49
N GLY A 275 -39.92 -7.82 -54.27
CA GLY A 275 -40.11 -7.84 -55.74
C GLY A 275 -38.82 -7.68 -56.56
N ARG A 276 -38.57 -8.41 -57.64
CA ARG A 276 -39.37 -9.26 -58.55
C ARG A 276 -38.48 -10.38 -59.07
#